data_AF-T1XKR5-F1
#
_entry.id   AF-T1XKR5-F1
#
_cell.length_a   1.000
_cell.length_b   1.000
_cell.length_c   1.000
_cell.angle_alpha   90.00
_cell.angle_beta   90.00
_cell.angle_gamma   90.00
#
_symmetry.space_group_name_H-M   'P 1'
#
loop_
_entity.id
_entity.type
_entity.pdbx_description
1 polymer ?
#
loop_
_entity_poly.entity_id
_entity_poly.type
_entity_poly.pdbx_seq_one_letter_code
_entity_poly.pdbx_strand_id
1 'polypeptide(L)'
;MRSRGKRDEQQRQNLLMITNQEWTDEALSAMAIEWRRKALAGELHARGIAHELETELRRRAGAPFTNYDTLDMRPLEMRATRPRWWRFWRGR
;
A
#
# COMPACT_ATOMS: atom_id res chain seq x y z
N MET A 1 2.21 -28.33 18.12
CA MET A 1 2.64 -27.62 16.89
C MET A 1 1.76 -28.03 15.71
N ARG A 2 0.68 -27.32 15.36
CA ARG A 2 -0.09 -27.47 14.09
C ARG A 2 -1.14 -26.35 13.98
N SER A 3 -0.75 -25.18 13.46
CA SER A 3 -1.71 -24.08 13.25
C SER A 3 -1.37 -23.17 12.06
N ARG A 4 -0.26 -23.42 11.35
CA ARG A 4 0.22 -22.57 10.25
C ARG A 4 -0.57 -22.78 8.95
N GLY A 5 -0.84 -24.04 8.57
CA GLY A 5 -1.48 -24.36 7.29
C GLY A 5 -2.90 -23.81 7.10
N LYS A 6 -3.75 -23.79 8.14
CA LYS A 6 -5.11 -23.25 8.02
C LYS A 6 -5.15 -21.74 7.78
N ARG A 7 -4.12 -21.01 8.25
CA ARG A 7 -4.03 -19.55 8.10
C ARG A 7 -3.59 -19.17 6.70
N ASP A 8 -2.64 -19.91 6.14
CA ASP A 8 -2.15 -19.69 4.78
C ASP A 8 -3.24 -20.06 3.76
N GLU A 9 -4.01 -21.10 4.03
CA GLU A 9 -5.19 -21.49 3.24
C GLU A 9 -6.26 -20.41 3.27
N GLN A 10 -6.59 -19.87 4.45
CA GLN A 10 -7.58 -18.79 4.57
C GLN A 10 -7.12 -17.52 3.84
N GLN A 11 -5.83 -17.19 3.90
CA GLN A 11 -5.29 -16.06 3.16
C GLN A 11 -5.31 -16.29 1.65
N ARG A 12 -5.02 -17.51 1.18
CA ARG A 12 -5.14 -17.89 -0.23
C ARG A 12 -6.57 -17.86 -0.72
N GLN A 13 -7.53 -18.34 0.07
CA GLN A 13 -8.94 -18.27 -0.27
C GLN A 13 -9.44 -16.82 -0.29
N ASN A 14 -9.01 -15.98 0.65
CA ASN A 14 -9.30 -14.56 0.63
C ASN A 14 -8.70 -13.88 -0.61
N LEU A 15 -7.47 -14.25 -0.99
CA LEU A 15 -6.81 -13.74 -2.21
C LEU A 15 -7.60 -14.12 -3.46
N LEU A 16 -7.96 -15.41 -3.59
CA LEU A 16 -8.73 -15.94 -4.72
C LEU A 16 -10.13 -15.32 -4.81
N MET A 17 -10.80 -15.04 -3.67
CA MET A 17 -12.10 -14.37 -3.67
C MET A 17 -12.00 -12.91 -4.14
N ILE A 18 -10.93 -12.20 -3.75
CA ILE A 18 -10.72 -10.80 -4.15
C ILE A 18 -10.33 -10.70 -5.64
N THR A 19 -9.60 -11.68 -6.17
CA THR A 19 -9.13 -11.65 -7.56
C THR A 19 -10.10 -12.24 -8.58
N ASN A 20 -10.96 -13.22 -8.21
CA ASN A 20 -11.92 -13.84 -9.13
C ASN A 20 -13.28 -13.15 -9.19
N GLN A 21 -13.59 -12.27 -8.25
CA GLN A 21 -14.86 -11.57 -8.24
C GLN A 21 -14.67 -10.19 -8.85
N GLU A 22 -15.33 -9.93 -9.99
CA GLU A 22 -15.33 -8.62 -10.66
C GLU A 22 -16.05 -7.58 -9.79
N TRP A 23 -15.36 -7.10 -8.76
CA TRP A 23 -15.83 -5.99 -7.95
C TRP A 23 -15.63 -4.70 -8.72
N THR A 24 -16.55 -3.75 -8.62
CA THR A 24 -16.33 -2.40 -9.14
C THR A 24 -15.23 -1.71 -8.34
N ASP A 25 -14.62 -0.68 -8.92
CA ASP A 25 -13.55 0.07 -8.26
C ASP A 25 -14.07 0.78 -6.99
N GLU A 26 -15.33 1.20 -6.98
CA GLU A 26 -15.97 1.78 -5.79
C GLU A 26 -16.08 0.74 -4.67
N ALA A 27 -16.50 -0.49 -4.99
CA ALA A 27 -16.63 -1.56 -4.00
C ALA A 27 -15.27 -1.98 -3.43
N LEU A 28 -14.23 -2.06 -4.28
CA LEU A 28 -12.86 -2.28 -3.84
C LEU A 28 -12.37 -1.16 -2.91
N SER A 29 -12.66 0.10 -3.26
CA SER A 29 -12.25 1.27 -2.46
C SER A 29 -12.92 1.28 -1.08
N ALA A 30 -14.23 1.01 -1.02
CA ALA A 30 -14.99 0.98 0.22
C ALA A 30 -14.46 -0.12 1.14
N MET A 31 -14.18 -1.31 0.58
CA MET A 31 -13.65 -2.42 1.36
C MET A 31 -12.22 -2.19 1.82
N ALA A 32 -11.37 -1.56 1.00
CA ALA A 32 -10.02 -1.17 1.40
C ALA A 32 -10.06 -0.23 2.62
N ILE A 33 -10.96 0.77 2.60
CA ILE A 33 -11.15 1.73 3.70
C ILE A 33 -11.60 1.03 4.98
N GLU A 34 -12.58 0.14 4.90
CA GLU A 34 -13.09 -0.60 6.07
C GLU A 34 -12.02 -1.50 6.69
N TRP A 35 -11.27 -2.24 5.87
CA TRP A 35 -10.15 -3.05 6.35
C TRP A 35 -9.01 -2.20 6.89
N ARG A 36 -8.78 -1.00 6.34
CA ARG A 36 -7.80 -0.06 6.89
C ARG A 36 -8.19 0.42 8.28
N ARG A 37 -9.46 0.75 8.49
CA ARG A 37 -10.00 1.13 9.81
C ARG A 37 -9.80 0.02 10.83
N LYS A 38 -10.11 -1.23 10.46
CA LYS A 38 -9.87 -2.42 11.28
C LYS A 38 -8.39 -2.64 11.61
N ALA A 39 -7.51 -2.42 10.64
CA ALA A 39 -6.07 -2.51 10.84
C ALA A 39 -5.56 -1.47 11.85
N LEU A 40 -6.09 -0.24 11.80
CA LEU A 40 -5.78 0.81 12.78
C LEU A 40 -6.31 0.48 14.18
N ALA A 41 -7.40 -0.29 14.27
CA ALA A 41 -7.93 -0.81 15.52
C ALA A 41 -7.13 -2.02 16.07
N GLY A 42 -6.10 -2.49 15.37
CA GLY A 42 -5.23 -3.58 15.82
C GLY A 42 -5.66 -4.98 15.36
N GLU A 43 -6.59 -5.09 14.41
CA GLU A 43 -6.97 -6.40 13.87
C GLU A 43 -5.82 -7.01 13.05
N LEU A 44 -5.35 -8.19 13.47
CA LEU A 44 -4.10 -8.82 13.04
C LEU A 44 -3.98 -9.00 11.52
N HIS A 45 -5.07 -9.37 10.85
CA HIS A 45 -5.08 -9.69 9.42
C HIS A 45 -5.60 -8.55 8.54
N ALA A 46 -6.22 -7.54 9.15
CA ALA A 46 -6.85 -6.45 8.43
C ALA A 46 -5.85 -5.65 7.59
N ARG A 47 -4.60 -5.51 8.07
CA ARG A 47 -3.53 -4.83 7.30
C ARG A 47 -3.24 -5.54 5.98
N GLY A 48 -3.17 -6.87 5.99
CA GLY A 48 -2.90 -7.66 4.79
C GLY A 48 -4.04 -7.53 3.78
N ILE A 49 -5.28 -7.68 4.26
CA ILE A 49 -6.47 -7.58 3.40
C ILE A 49 -6.61 -6.19 2.79
N ALA A 50 -6.42 -5.13 3.58
CA ALA A 50 -6.42 -3.75 3.07
C ALA A 50 -5.35 -3.56 1.99
N HIS A 51 -4.14 -4.10 2.21
CA HIS A 51 -3.04 -3.95 1.26
C HIS A 51 -3.31 -4.61 -0.10
N GLU A 52 -3.92 -5.80 -0.11
CA GLU A 52 -4.26 -6.49 -1.35
C GLU A 52 -5.32 -5.72 -2.15
N LEU A 53 -6.36 -5.22 -1.48
CA LEU A 53 -7.40 -4.38 -2.09
C LEU A 53 -6.81 -3.07 -2.65
N GLU A 54 -5.96 -2.39 -1.90
CA GLU A 54 -5.23 -1.19 -2.34
C GLU A 54 -4.27 -1.47 -3.51
N THR A 55 -3.68 -2.67 -3.56
CA THR A 55 -2.80 -3.10 -4.66
C THR A 55 -3.59 -3.32 -5.93
N GLU A 56 -4.75 -3.96 -5.84
CA GLU A 56 -5.64 -4.15 -6.99
C GLU A 56 -6.18 -2.81 -7.52
N LEU A 57 -6.56 -1.89 -6.64
CA LEU A 57 -6.93 -0.52 -7.04
C LEU A 57 -5.79 0.19 -7.78
N ARG A 58 -4.55 0.09 -7.28
CA ARG A 58 -3.38 0.65 -7.98
C ARG A 58 -3.12 -0.04 -9.33
N ARG A 59 -3.34 -1.35 -9.42
CA ARG A 59 -3.19 -2.11 -10.68
C ARG A 59 -4.22 -1.63 -11.72
N ARG A 60 -5.47 -1.42 -11.31
CA ARG A 60 -6.57 -0.96 -12.19
C ARG A 60 -6.46 0.50 -12.59
N ALA A 61 -6.05 1.37 -11.67
CA ALA A 61 -5.79 2.78 -11.95
C ALA A 61 -4.60 2.98 -12.91
N GLY A 62 -3.75 1.96 -13.07
CA GLY A 62 -2.54 2.03 -13.88
C GLY A 62 -1.37 2.70 -13.16
N ALA A 63 -0.20 2.71 -13.81
CA ALA A 63 0.97 3.37 -13.25
C ALA A 63 0.72 4.89 -13.18
N PRO A 64 0.95 5.55 -12.03
CA PRO A 64 0.99 7.00 -11.98
C PRO A 64 1.98 7.48 -13.03
N PHE A 65 1.55 8.35 -13.94
CA PHE A 65 2.47 8.99 -14.88
C PHE A 65 3.36 9.93 -14.07
N THR A 66 4.54 9.46 -13.70
CA THR A 66 5.60 10.32 -13.18
C THR A 66 6.06 11.21 -14.31
N ASN A 67 5.76 12.51 -14.22
CA ASN A 67 6.30 13.47 -15.18
C ASN A 67 7.81 13.60 -14.95
N TYR A 68 8.59 12.90 -15.79
CA TYR A 68 10.05 12.90 -15.71
C TYR A 68 10.66 14.28 -16.00
N ASP A 69 9.93 15.19 -16.67
CA ASP A 69 10.39 16.57 -16.92
C ASP A 69 10.52 17.38 -15.63
N THR A 70 9.82 16.96 -14.56
CA THR A 70 9.91 17.62 -13.23
C THR A 70 11.07 17.10 -12.38
N LEU A 71 11.74 16.02 -12.79
CA LEU A 71 12.83 15.43 -12.03
C LEU A 71 14.15 16.14 -12.37
N ASP A 72 14.88 16.52 -11.32
CA ASP A 72 16.24 17.03 -11.48
C ASP A 72 17.20 15.89 -11.84
N MET A 73 17.50 15.76 -13.13
CA MET A 73 18.39 14.73 -13.68
C MET A 73 19.88 15.13 -13.66
N ARG A 74 20.25 16.32 -13.15
CA ARG A 74 21.65 16.75 -13.08
C ARG A 74 22.49 15.79 -12.21
N PRO A 75 23.81 15.68 -12.41
CA PRO A 75 24.69 14.92 -11.52
C PRO A 75 24.52 15.35 -10.07
N LEU A 76 24.65 14.41 -9.11
CA LEU A 76 24.37 14.66 -7.70
C LEU A 76 25.15 15.86 -7.13
N GLU A 77 26.38 16.06 -7.59
CA GLU A 77 27.27 17.16 -7.20
C GLU A 77 26.73 18.55 -7.61
N MET A 78 25.92 18.61 -8.67
CA MET A 78 25.31 19.85 -9.17
C MET A 78 23.92 20.11 -8.59
N ARG A 79 23.37 19.17 -7.80
CA ARG A 79 22.07 19.33 -7.17
C ARG A 79 22.23 20.18 -5.92
N ALA A 80 21.44 21.25 -5.82
CA ALA A 80 21.40 22.07 -4.62
C ALA A 80 21.01 21.18 -3.41
N THR A 81 21.81 21.21 -2.34
CA THR A 81 21.49 20.51 -1.11
C THR A 81 20.18 21.07 -0.54
N ARG A 82 19.11 20.27 -0.62
CA ARG A 82 17.83 20.61 0.01
C ARG A 82 18.05 20.84 1.51
N PRO A 83 17.41 21.85 2.11
CA PRO A 83 17.48 22.04 3.56
C PRO A 83 17.06 20.77 4.27
N ARG A 84 17.93 20.25 5.13
CA ARG A 84 17.64 19.07 5.96
C ARG A 84 16.80 19.51 7.14
N TRP A 85 15.52 19.80 6.90
CA TRP A 85 14.57 20.24 7.93
C TRP A 85 14.53 19.28 9.14
N TRP A 86 14.82 18.00 8.95
CA TRP A 86 14.90 17.03 10.05
C TRP A 86 16.09 17.25 11.01
N ARG A 87 17.15 17.96 10.60
CA ARG A 87 18.27 18.34 11.50
C ARG A 87 17.82 19.32 12.58
N PHE A 88 16.73 20.05 12.35
CA PHE A 88 16.12 20.92 13.36
C PHE A 88 15.76 20.13 14.64
N TRP A 89 15.36 18.87 14.51
CA TRP A 89 14.99 18.02 15.65
C TRP A 89 16.17 17.30 16.31
N ARG A 90 17.41 17.47 15.81
CA ARG A 90 18.61 16.83 16.37
C ARG A 90 19.32 17.64 17.47
N GLY A 91 18.84 18.84 17.77
CA GLY A 91 19.37 19.66 18.86
C GLY A 91 18.59 19.42 20.15
N ARG A 92 19.00 18.42 20.93
CA ARG A 92 18.79 18.40 22.39
C ARG A 92 19.94 17.67 23.05
#